data_AF-A0A969GAZ8-F1
#
_entry.id   AF-A0A969GAZ8-F1
#
_cell.length_a   1.000
_cell.length_b   1.000
_cell.length_c   1.000
_cell.angle_alpha   90.00
_cell.angle_beta   90.00
_cell.angle_gamma   90.00
#
_symmetry.space_group_name_H-M   'P 1'
#
loop_
_entity.id
_entity.type
_entity.pdbx_description
1 polymer ?
#
loop_
_entity_poly.entity_id
_entity_poly.type
_entity_poly.pdbx_seq_one_letter_code
_entity_poly.pdbx_strand_id
1 'polypeptide(L)'
;MVKDIEQALSTGNLKEALELIKTLKATQPDHPWLGLYIARFHEARGKYIEADRLYRQLLPQTINPQMLTQIRKGISRIEEWHRQTAAQQQKEMAQQKQAAIAAAKQQTGEPRWGYWCSKLSPIATRKPKRPNI
;
A
#
# COMPACT_ATOMS: atom_id res chain seq x y z
N MET A 1 -33.75 12.06 0.54
CA MET A 1 -33.13 10.71 0.57
C MET A 1 -31.69 10.73 0.06
N VAL A 2 -31.44 11.03 -1.22
CA VAL A 2 -30.07 11.01 -1.78
C VAL A 2 -29.12 12.00 -1.08
N LYS A 3 -29.60 13.22 -0.81
CA LYS A 3 -28.87 14.23 -0.05
C LYS A 3 -28.54 13.78 1.38
N ASP A 4 -29.43 13.02 2.00
CA ASP A 4 -29.27 12.53 3.39
C ASP A 4 -28.19 11.46 3.46
N ILE A 5 -28.06 10.62 2.41
CA ILE A 5 -26.94 9.66 2.28
C ILE A 5 -25.61 10.40 2.22
N GLU A 6 -25.52 11.45 1.41
CA GLU A 6 -24.28 12.24 1.28
C GLU A 6 -23.91 12.93 2.59
N GLN A 7 -24.91 13.45 3.32
CA GLN A 7 -24.71 14.05 4.62
C GLN A 7 -24.23 13.01 5.64
N ALA A 8 -24.90 11.85 5.75
CA ALA A 8 -24.53 10.78 6.67
C ALA A 8 -23.12 10.23 6.40
N LEU A 9 -22.73 10.10 5.12
CA LEU A 9 -21.38 9.71 4.73
C LEU A 9 -20.33 10.78 5.09
N SER A 10 -20.70 12.06 5.03
CA SER A 10 -19.79 13.18 5.33
C SER A 10 -19.64 13.41 6.83
N THR A 11 -20.68 13.17 7.63
CA THR A 11 -20.63 13.24 9.09
C THR A 11 -20.01 11.99 9.73
N GLY A 12 -19.76 10.93 8.94
CA GLY A 12 -19.23 9.66 9.44
C GLY A 12 -20.27 8.77 10.11
N ASN A 13 -21.57 9.09 10.00
CA ASN A 13 -22.64 8.25 10.53
C ASN A 13 -22.90 7.04 9.61
N LEU A 14 -22.00 6.05 9.69
CA LEU A 14 -22.05 4.85 8.84
C LEU A 14 -23.33 4.03 9.04
N LYS A 15 -23.89 4.01 10.26
CA LYS A 15 -25.12 3.25 10.55
C LYS A 15 -26.30 3.83 9.78
N GLU A 16 -26.49 5.14 9.87
CA GLU A 16 -27.54 5.86 9.16
C GLU A 16 -27.34 5.78 7.64
N ALA A 17 -26.11 6.00 7.16
CA ALA A 17 -25.80 5.88 5.75
C ALA A 17 -26.16 4.50 5.18
N LEU A 18 -25.87 3.43 5.92
CA LEU A 18 -26.20 2.06 5.50
C LEU A 18 -27.71 1.84 5.39
N GLU A 19 -28.50 2.29 6.37
CA GLU A 19 -29.95 2.14 6.33
C GLU A 19 -30.57 2.92 5.18
N LEU A 20 -30.09 4.14 4.92
CA LEU A 20 -30.53 4.93 3.77
C LEU A 20 -30.16 4.26 2.43
N ILE A 21 -28.95 3.68 2.32
CA ILE A 21 -28.51 2.95 1.12
C ILE A 21 -29.37 1.68 0.91
N LYS A 22 -29.67 0.93 1.97
CA LYS A 22 -30.56 -0.25 1.90
C LYS A 22 -31.96 0.15 1.44
N THR A 23 -32.49 1.23 2.00
CA THR A 23 -33.80 1.78 1.64
C THR A 23 -33.82 2.20 0.17
N LEU A 24 -32.76 2.88 -0.29
CA LEU A 24 -32.62 3.26 -1.69
C LEU A 24 -32.56 2.03 -2.61
N LYS A 25 -31.80 1.00 -2.22
CA LYS A 25 -31.73 -0.26 -2.97
C LYS A 25 -33.08 -0.97 -3.07
N ALA A 26 -33.87 -0.96 -2.00
CA ALA A 26 -35.19 -1.61 -1.95
C ALA A 26 -36.25 -0.85 -2.77
N THR A 27 -36.19 0.48 -2.76
CA THR A 27 -37.17 1.33 -3.45
C THR A 27 -36.81 1.58 -4.91
N GLN A 28 -35.52 1.74 -5.22
CA GLN A 28 -35.01 2.14 -6.54
C GLN A 28 -33.68 1.41 -6.83
N PRO A 29 -33.72 0.11 -7.15
CA PRO A 29 -32.52 -0.68 -7.42
C PRO A 29 -31.73 -0.18 -8.64
N ASP A 30 -32.40 0.42 -9.62
CA ASP A 30 -31.80 0.91 -10.87
C ASP A 30 -31.29 2.36 -10.76
N HIS A 31 -31.27 2.93 -9.54
CA HIS A 31 -30.82 4.30 -9.35
C HIS A 31 -29.32 4.44 -9.70
N PRO A 32 -28.92 5.31 -10.66
CA PRO A 32 -27.54 5.37 -11.15
C PRO A 32 -26.49 5.62 -10.07
N TRP A 33 -26.85 6.39 -9.03
CA TRP A 33 -25.93 6.74 -7.94
C TRP A 33 -25.80 5.66 -6.86
N LEU A 34 -26.64 4.62 -6.87
CA LEU A 34 -26.64 3.59 -5.83
C LEU A 34 -25.26 2.93 -5.71
N GLY A 35 -24.64 2.59 -6.84
CA GLY A 35 -23.29 2.03 -6.87
C GLY A 35 -22.24 2.96 -6.27
N LEU A 36 -22.33 4.27 -6.57
CA LEU A 36 -21.41 5.27 -6.01
C LEU A 36 -21.53 5.35 -4.49
N TYR A 37 -22.76 5.35 -3.96
CA TYR A 37 -22.98 5.42 -2.51
C TYR A 37 -22.48 4.18 -1.77
N ILE A 38 -22.65 2.99 -2.38
CA ILE A 38 -22.07 1.76 -1.83
C ILE A 38 -20.54 1.85 -1.81
N ALA A 39 -19.91 2.29 -2.90
CA ALA A 39 -18.45 2.46 -2.96
C ALA A 39 -17.94 3.46 -1.90
N ARG A 40 -18.59 4.62 -1.75
CA ARG A 40 -18.26 5.62 -0.73
C ARG A 40 -18.46 5.10 0.69
N PHE A 41 -19.48 4.28 0.93
CA PHE A 41 -19.70 3.63 2.23
C PHE A 41 -18.56 2.67 2.59
N HIS A 42 -18.08 1.87 1.61
CA HIS A 42 -16.91 1.02 1.81
C HIS A 42 -15.64 1.83 2.10
N GLU A 43 -15.43 2.92 1.36
CA GLU A 43 -14.31 3.86 1.60
C GLU A 43 -14.37 4.43 3.02
N ALA A 44 -15.54 4.90 3.47
CA ALA A 44 -15.72 5.48 4.81
C ALA A 44 -15.57 4.45 5.94
N ARG A 45 -15.79 3.15 5.66
CA ARG A 45 -15.55 2.05 6.59
C ARG A 45 -14.08 1.59 6.62
N GLY A 46 -13.21 2.17 5.79
CA GLY A 46 -11.81 1.75 5.65
C GLY A 46 -11.59 0.52 4.77
N LYS A 47 -12.62 0.09 4.04
CA LYS A 47 -12.56 -1.05 3.10
C LYS A 47 -12.13 -0.57 1.71
N TYR A 48 -10.89 -0.09 1.64
CA TYR A 48 -10.36 0.58 0.45
C TYR A 48 -10.26 -0.35 -0.77
N ILE A 49 -9.98 -1.64 -0.57
CA ILE A 49 -9.89 -2.63 -1.65
C ILE A 49 -11.26 -2.84 -2.30
N GLU A 50 -12.31 -3.05 -1.50
CA GLU A 50 -13.66 -3.22 -2.00
C GLU A 50 -14.18 -1.92 -2.64
N ALA A 51 -13.86 -0.76 -2.06
CA ALA A 51 -14.23 0.53 -2.62
C ALA A 51 -13.59 0.76 -4.01
N ASP A 52 -12.29 0.50 -4.17
CA ASP A 52 -11.59 0.65 -5.45
C ASP A 52 -12.18 -0.26 -6.53
N ARG A 53 -12.44 -1.53 -6.19
CA ARG A 53 -13.09 -2.47 -7.11
C ARG A 53 -14.44 -1.93 -7.59
N LEU A 54 -15.27 -1.44 -6.68
CA LEU A 54 -16.59 -0.90 -7.02
C LEU A 54 -16.47 0.36 -7.90
N TYR A 55 -15.57 1.29 -7.56
CA TYR A 55 -15.35 2.48 -8.39
C TYR A 55 -14.90 2.14 -9.80
N ARG A 56 -13.99 1.18 -9.97
CA ARG A 56 -13.51 0.72 -11.29
C ARG A 56 -14.60 0.03 -12.10
N GLN A 57 -15.50 -0.70 -11.45
CA GLN A 57 -16.66 -1.31 -12.10
C GLN A 57 -17.69 -0.27 -12.58
N LEU A 58 -17.86 0.83 -11.84
CA LEU A 58 -18.81 1.90 -12.19
C LEU A 58 -18.30 2.81 -13.30
N LEU A 59 -16.98 2.97 -13.44
CA LEU A 59 -16.36 3.88 -14.41
C LEU A 59 -16.85 3.68 -15.86
N PRO A 60 -16.88 2.45 -16.44
CA PRO A 60 -17.35 2.25 -17.81
C PRO A 60 -18.88 2.32 -17.96
N GLN A 61 -19.63 2.13 -16.88
CA GLN A 61 -21.10 2.10 -16.89
C GLN A 61 -21.72 3.49 -16.73
N THR A 62 -20.93 4.48 -16.30
CA THR A 62 -21.42 5.80 -15.92
C THR A 62 -21.37 6.76 -17.10
N ILE A 63 -22.54 7.26 -17.50
CA ILE A 63 -22.68 8.27 -18.56
C ILE A 63 -22.66 9.70 -17.99
N ASN A 64 -23.09 9.88 -16.74
CA ASN A 64 -23.20 11.21 -16.12
C ASN A 64 -21.81 11.81 -15.78
N PRO A 65 -21.42 12.98 -16.33
CA PRO A 65 -20.12 13.60 -16.08
C PRO A 65 -19.86 13.97 -14.60
N GLN A 66 -20.88 14.38 -13.87
CA GLN A 66 -20.75 14.73 -12.45
C GLN A 66 -20.43 13.48 -11.63
N MET A 67 -21.09 12.36 -11.93
CA MET A 67 -20.84 11.08 -11.28
C MET A 67 -19.44 10.55 -11.62
N LEU A 68 -19.01 10.61 -12.89
CA LEU A 68 -17.65 10.27 -13.30
C LEU A 68 -16.59 11.05 -12.52
N THR A 69 -16.82 12.35 -12.31
CA THR A 69 -15.93 13.19 -11.52
C THR A 69 -15.82 12.70 -10.07
N GLN A 70 -16.94 12.30 -9.46
CA GLN A 70 -16.95 11.76 -8.09
C GLN A 70 -16.24 10.41 -7.99
N ILE A 71 -16.47 9.50 -8.96
CA ILE A 71 -15.80 8.19 -9.02
C ILE A 71 -14.29 8.39 -9.12
N ARG A 72 -13.82 9.23 -10.05
CA ARG A 72 -12.39 9.50 -10.25
C ARG A 72 -11.76 10.09 -8.98
N LYS A 73 -12.44 11.02 -8.32
CA LYS A 73 -11.99 11.57 -7.03
C LYS A 73 -11.86 10.48 -5.95
N GLY A 74 -12.82 9.55 -5.87
CA GLY A 74 -12.74 8.40 -4.98
C GLY A 74 -11.51 7.52 -5.24
N ILE A 75 -11.28 7.16 -6.50
CA ILE A 75 -10.11 6.37 -6.92
C ILE A 75 -8.81 7.09 -6.56
N SER A 76 -8.69 8.39 -6.87
CA SER A 76 -7.48 9.15 -6.55
C SER A 76 -7.17 9.19 -5.06
N ARG A 77 -8.18 9.26 -4.18
CA ARG A 77 -7.98 9.18 -2.73
C ARG A 77 -7.46 7.82 -2.29
N ILE A 78 -8.01 6.74 -2.84
CA ILE A 78 -7.58 5.38 -2.52
C ILE A 78 -6.15 5.11 -3.03
N GLU A 79 -5.83 5.55 -4.24
CA GLU A 79 -4.48 5.44 -4.78
C GLU A 79 -3.45 6.19 -3.94
N GLU A 80 -3.81 7.38 -3.45
CA GLU A 80 -2.94 8.14 -2.55
C GLU A 80 -2.73 7.40 -1.23
N TRP A 81 -3.78 6.85 -0.64
CA TRP A 81 -3.66 6.00 0.55
C TRP A 81 -2.73 4.81 0.31
N HIS A 82 -2.88 4.08 -0.80
CA HIS A 82 -2.00 2.96 -1.16
C HIS A 82 -0.54 3.38 -1.33
N ARG A 83 -0.30 4.51 -2.02
CA ARG A 83 1.06 5.05 -2.18
C ARG A 83 1.69 5.37 -0.84
N GLN A 84 0.94 6.02 0.05
CA GLN A 84 1.41 6.37 1.38
C GLN A 84 1.71 5.12 2.21
N THR A 85 0.82 4.13 2.23
CA THR A 85 1.04 2.87 2.96
C THR A 85 2.27 2.13 2.44
N ALA A 86 2.44 2.04 1.12
CA ALA A 86 3.61 1.39 0.52
C ALA A 86 4.92 2.15 0.86
N ALA A 87 4.90 3.48 0.82
CA ALA A 87 6.05 4.30 1.17
C ALA A 87 6.45 4.13 2.65
N GLN A 88 5.48 4.03 3.57
CA GLN A 88 5.76 3.77 4.98
C GLN A 88 6.37 2.39 5.20
N GLN A 89 5.78 1.36 4.60
CA GLN A 89 6.32 -0.01 4.67
C GLN A 89 7.75 -0.08 4.14
N GLN A 90 8.06 0.63 3.05
CA GLN A 90 9.43 0.69 2.52
C GLN A 90 10.42 1.35 3.49
N LYS A 91 10.01 2.43 4.16
CA LYS A 91 10.85 3.10 5.17
C LYS A 91 11.12 2.19 6.37
N GLU A 92 10.09 1.54 6.88
CA GLU A 92 10.21 0.59 8.00
C GLU A 92 11.14 -0.58 7.64
N MET A 93 10.96 -1.17 6.45
CA MET A 93 11.85 -2.23 5.95
C MET A 93 13.29 -1.76 5.79
N ALA A 94 13.51 -0.53 5.29
CA ALA A 94 14.85 0.03 5.15
C ALA A 94 15.51 0.25 6.51
N GLN A 95 14.77 0.77 7.49
CA GLN A 95 15.25 0.95 8.87
C GLN A 95 15.59 -0.39 9.53
N GLN A 96 14.73 -1.39 9.39
CA GLN A 96 14.98 -2.74 9.91
C GLN A 96 16.25 -3.36 9.29
N LYS A 97 16.43 -3.23 7.97
CA LYS A 97 17.65 -3.69 7.30
C LYS A 97 18.89 -2.97 7.81
N GLN A 98 18.83 -1.65 7.98
CA GLN A 98 19.95 -0.86 8.51
C GLN A 98 20.28 -1.24 9.96
N ALA A 99 19.27 -1.43 10.81
CA ALA A 99 19.44 -1.88 12.19
C ALA A 99 20.07 -3.28 12.25
N ALA A 100 19.63 -4.20 11.37
CA ALA A 100 20.21 -5.53 11.27
C ALA A 100 21.69 -5.49 10.83
N ILE A 101 22.04 -4.62 9.87
CA ILE A 101 23.44 -4.42 9.46
C ILE A 101 24.27 -3.81 10.60
N ALA A 102 23.74 -2.84 11.32
CA ALA A 102 24.43 -2.22 12.46
C ALA A 102 24.65 -3.21 13.61
N ALA A 103 23.65 -4.02 13.94
CA ALA A 103 23.75 -5.08 14.94
C ALA A 103 24.75 -6.17 14.50
N ALA A 104 24.74 -6.56 13.22
CA ALA A 104 25.70 -7.50 12.67
C ALA A 104 27.13 -6.98 12.82
N LYS A 105 27.37 -5.69 12.53
CA LYS A 105 28.70 -5.03 12.70
C LYS A 105 29.19 -5.00 14.16
N GLN A 106 28.30 -5.01 15.15
CA GLN A 106 28.69 -5.08 16.58
C GLN A 106 29.10 -6.50 17.00
N GLN A 107 28.54 -7.52 16.34
CA GLN A 107 28.85 -8.92 16.62
C GLN A 107 30.10 -9.39 15.85
N THR A 108 30.40 -8.79 14.69
CA THR A 108 31.71 -8.93 14.04
C THR A 108 32.77 -8.08 14.74
N GLY A 109 33.21 -8.52 15.93
CA GLY A 109 34.56 -8.21 16.40
C GLY A 109 35.57 -8.68 15.34
N GLU A 110 36.60 -7.86 15.08
CA GLU A 110 37.62 -7.96 14.01
C GLU A 110 37.60 -9.26 13.19
N PRO A 111 37.41 -9.19 11.85
CA PRO A 111 37.55 -10.37 11.00
C PRO A 111 38.92 -11.01 11.29
N ARG A 112 38.90 -12.19 11.90
CA ARG A 112 40.10 -12.91 12.34
C ARG A 112 41.04 -13.30 11.18
N TRP A 113 40.71 -12.91 9.94
CA TRP A 113 41.61 -12.85 8.79
C TRP A 113 42.86 -12.01 9.08
N GLY A 114 42.79 -10.94 9.89
CA GLY A 114 43.98 -10.18 10.30
C GLY A 114 44.93 -10.98 11.21
N TYR A 115 44.35 -11.74 12.15
CA TYR A 115 45.10 -12.63 13.05
C TYR A 115 45.58 -13.93 12.36
N TRP A 116 44.86 -14.42 11.36
CA TRP A 116 45.31 -15.55 10.52
C TRP A 116 46.38 -15.12 9.50
N CYS A 117 46.31 -13.92 8.90
CA CYS A 117 47.38 -13.40 8.03
C CYS A 117 48.67 -13.06 8.80
N SER A 118 48.58 -12.66 10.08
CA SER A 118 49.74 -12.41 10.94
C SER A 118 50.38 -13.70 11.49
N LYS A 119 49.58 -14.75 11.79
CA LYS A 119 50.10 -16.05 12.24
C LYS A 119 50.46 -17.03 11.12
N LEU A 120 50.13 -16.74 9.85
CA LEU A 120 50.64 -17.48 8.68
C LEU A 120 51.64 -16.65 7.89
N SER A 121 52.85 -16.53 8.43
CA SER A 121 54.08 -16.50 7.62
C SER A 121 55.25 -16.99 8.48
N PRO A 122 56.19 -17.82 7.98
CA PRO A 122 56.51 -18.08 6.58
C PRO A 122 56.55 -19.58 6.22
N ILE A 123 55.70 -20.05 5.30
CA ILE A 123 56.11 -21.19 4.45
C ILE A 123 56.63 -20.57 3.16
N ALA A 124 57.96 -20.50 3.11
CA ALA A 124 58.83 -20.37 1.95
C ALA A 124 58.18 -19.82 0.67
N THR A 125 58.62 -18.62 0.28
CA THR A 125 58.50 -18.10 -1.09
C THR A 125 59.23 -19.01 -2.09
N ARG A 126 58.67 -20.17 -2.44
CA ARG A 126 59.01 -20.83 -3.71
C ARG A 126 58.28 -20.07 -4.81
N LYS A 127 58.97 -19.12 -5.43
CA LYS A 127 58.55 -18.49 -6.69
C LYS A 127 58.03 -19.59 -7.64
N PRO A 128 56.82 -19.49 -8.20
CA PRO A 128 56.46 -20.36 -9.30
C PRO A 128 57.33 -19.97 -10.50
N LYS A 129 58.18 -20.92 -10.94
CA LYS A 129 58.90 -20.84 -12.20
C LYS A 129 57.85 -20.78 -13.31
N ARG A 130 57.70 -19.62 -13.97
CA ARG A 130 56.83 -19.49 -15.15
C ARG A 130 57.30 -20.48 -16.22
N PRO A 131 56.44 -21.35 -16.77
CA PRO A 131 56.78 -22.05 -18.00
C PRO A 131 56.79 -21.04 -19.15
N ASN A 132 57.87 -21.10 -19.94
CA ASN A 132 57.99 -20.40 -21.21
C ASN A 132 56.89 -20.90 -22.15
N ILE A 133 56.09 -19.97 -22.68
CA ILE A 133 55.36 -20.12 -23.95
C ILE A 133 55.62 -18.85 -24.74
#